data_AF-A0A8J6J8I1-F1
#
_entry.id   AF-A0A8J6J8I1-F1
#
_cell.length_a   1.000
_cell.length_b   1.000
_cell.length_c   1.000
_cell.angle_alpha   90.00
_cell.angle_beta   90.00
_cell.angle_gamma   90.00
#
_symmetry.space_group_name_H-M   'P 1'
#
loop_
_entity.id
_entity.type
_entity.pdbx_description
1 polymer ?
#
loop_
_entity_poly.entity_id
_entity_poly.type
_entity_poly.pdbx_seq_one_letter_code
_entity_poly.pdbx_strand_id
1 'polypeptide(L)'
;MTGGVCAVRNTATGRLLLLSAADPVARRKRFAFAASTGTPLLPALADDWCRYGRDCFVFEVLETLTREPEQAEAQFRAELDVTRLSARGASFY
;
A
#
# COMPACT_ATOMS: atom_id res chain seq x y z
N MET A 1 -17.55 -4.39 -3.49
CA MET A 1 -16.09 -4.45 -3.72
C MET A 1 -15.43 -3.70 -2.57
N THR A 2 -14.38 -4.25 -1.97
CA THR A 2 -13.74 -3.61 -0.80
C THR A 2 -12.36 -3.11 -1.20
N GLY A 3 -12.22 -1.79 -1.21
CA GLY A 3 -10.96 -1.09 -1.34
C GLY A 3 -10.35 -0.79 0.03
N GLY A 4 -9.18 -0.17 0.03
CA GLY A 4 -8.55 0.28 1.26
C GLY A 4 -7.28 1.08 1.04
N VAL A 5 -6.92 1.82 2.07
CA VAL A 5 -5.63 2.47 2.22
C VAL A 5 -4.68 1.47 2.88
N CYS A 6 -3.54 1.25 2.24
CA CYS A 6 -2.52 0.31 2.66
C CYS A 6 -1.19 1.05 2.84
N ALA A 7 -0.29 0.46 3.61
CA ALA A 7 1.08 0.90 3.74
C ALA A 7 2.05 -0.24 3.48
N VAL A 8 3.19 0.09 2.89
CA VAL A 8 4.39 -0.75 2.98
C VAL A 8 5.35 -0.06 3.93
N ARG A 9 5.64 -0.72 5.06
CA ARG A 9 6.56 -0.20 6.09
C ARG A 9 7.90 -0.88 5.98
N ASN A 10 8.96 -0.09 5.95
CA ASN A 10 10.32 -0.58 6.20
C ASN A 10 10.54 -0.61 7.72
N THR A 11 10.65 -1.81 8.30
CA THR A 11 10.83 -2.01 9.74
C THR A 11 12.22 -1.60 10.24
N ALA A 12 13.21 -1.48 9.36
CA ALA A 12 14.56 -1.02 9.72
C ALA A 12 14.65 0.51 9.86
N THR A 13 13.86 1.27 9.08
CA THR A 13 13.91 2.74 9.08
C THR A 13 12.67 3.41 9.64
N GLY A 14 11.56 2.67 9.76
CA GLY A 14 10.24 3.22 10.09
C GLY A 14 9.55 3.95 8.94
N ARG A 15 10.18 4.06 7.76
CA ARG A 15 9.58 4.73 6.59
C ARG A 15 8.37 3.96 6.09
N LEU A 16 7.36 4.71 5.67
CA LEU A 16 6.07 4.21 5.19
C LEU A 16 5.82 4.67 3.76
N LEU A 17 5.35 3.76 2.91
CA LEU A 17 4.80 4.09 1.59
C LEU A 17 3.30 3.84 1.59
N LEU A 18 2.51 4.92 1.54
CA LEU A 18 1.05 4.86 1.51
C LEU A 18 0.49 4.63 0.11
N LEU A 19 -0.47 3.72 0.01
CA LEU A 19 -1.06 3.23 -1.23
C LEU A 19 -2.58 3.15 -1.10
N SER A 20 -3.29 3.53 -2.17
CA SER A 20 -4.70 3.22 -2.35
C SER A 20 -4.80 1.90 -3.12
N ALA A 21 -5.69 1.01 -2.70
CA ALA A 21 -5.92 -0.27 -3.35
C ALA A 21 -7.42 -0.51 -3.50
N ALA A 22 -7.89 -0.72 -4.73
CA ALA A 22 -9.27 -1.13 -4.98
C ALA A 22 -9.58 -2.56 -4.47
N ASP A 23 -8.53 -3.36 -4.27
CA ASP A 23 -8.57 -4.67 -3.61
C ASP A 23 -7.28 -4.86 -2.78
N PRO A 24 -7.32 -4.58 -1.46
CA PRO A 24 -6.20 -4.75 -0.54
C PRO A 24 -5.70 -6.19 -0.45
N VAL A 25 -6.59 -7.18 -0.62
CA VAL A 25 -6.24 -8.60 -0.54
C VAL A 25 -5.40 -9.02 -1.74
N ALA A 26 -5.83 -8.64 -2.95
CA ALA A 26 -5.05 -8.86 -4.16
C ALA A 26 -3.71 -8.11 -4.11
N ARG A 27 -3.70 -6.89 -3.56
CA ARG A 27 -2.47 -6.11 -3.38
C ARG A 27 -1.48 -6.77 -2.42
N ARG A 28 -1.96 -7.29 -1.28
CA ARG A 28 -1.15 -8.06 -0.31
C ARG A 28 -0.53 -9.29 -0.97
N LYS A 29 -1.30 -10.04 -1.77
CA LYS A 29 -0.79 -11.20 -2.50
C LYS A 29 0.32 -10.83 -3.49
N ARG A 30 0.13 -9.74 -4.24
CA ARG A 30 1.18 -9.21 -5.16
C ARG A 30 2.44 -8.79 -4.42
N PHE A 31 2.30 -8.16 -3.25
CA PHE A 31 3.44 -7.83 -2.40
C PHE A 31 4.19 -9.08 -1.93
N ALA A 32 3.47 -10.09 -1.41
CA ALA A 32 4.08 -11.34 -0.97
C ALA A 32 4.80 -12.08 -2.11
N PHE A 33 4.20 -12.09 -3.30
CA PHE A 33 4.83 -12.66 -4.49
C PHE A 33 6.12 -11.90 -4.87
N ALA A 34 6.07 -10.56 -4.91
CA ALA A 34 7.23 -9.72 -5.21
C ALA A 34 8.37 -9.94 -4.18
N ALA A 35 8.03 -10.06 -2.90
CA ALA A 35 8.97 -10.44 -1.84
C ALA A 35 9.61 -11.82 -2.12
N SER A 36 8.80 -12.82 -2.50
CA SER A 36 9.30 -14.16 -2.80
C SER A 36 10.27 -14.18 -4.00
N THR A 37 10.05 -13.34 -5.01
CA THR A 37 10.93 -13.24 -6.20
C THR A 37 12.10 -12.27 -6.01
N GLY A 38 12.20 -11.60 -4.85
CA GLY A 38 13.27 -10.65 -4.55
C GLY A 38 13.16 -9.33 -5.31
N THR A 39 12.00 -9.01 -5.89
CA THR A 39 11.79 -7.78 -6.67
C THR A 39 10.86 -6.85 -5.90
N PRO A 40 11.19 -5.55 -5.73
CA PRO A 40 10.28 -4.61 -5.09
C PRO A 40 9.01 -4.43 -5.93
N LEU A 41 7.84 -4.42 -5.27
CA LEU A 41 6.54 -4.24 -5.94
C LEU A 41 6.39 -2.86 -6.61
N LEU A 42 7.07 -1.85 -6.06
CA LEU A 42 6.98 -0.46 -6.50
C LEU A 42 8.39 0.14 -6.62
N PRO A 43 8.67 0.94 -7.68
CA PRO A 43 9.96 1.59 -7.85
C PRO A 43 10.38 2.46 -6.67
N ALA A 44 9.42 3.11 -5.99
CA ALA A 44 9.69 3.95 -4.82
C ALA A 44 10.32 3.17 -3.63
N LEU A 45 10.19 1.84 -3.61
CA LEU A 45 10.79 1.00 -2.58
C LEU A 45 12.20 0.51 -2.99
N ALA A 46 12.62 0.68 -4.25
CA ALA A 46 13.78 -0.03 -4.79
C ALA A 46 15.09 0.26 -4.05
N ASP A 47 15.36 1.53 -3.74
CA ASP A 47 16.59 1.93 -3.06
C ASP A 47 16.70 1.30 -1.66
N ASP A 48 15.64 1.43 -0.86
CA ASP A 48 15.59 0.84 0.48
C ASP A 48 15.51 -0.69 0.42
N TRP A 49 14.85 -1.26 -0.60
CA TRP A 49 14.78 -2.70 -0.79
C TRP A 49 16.16 -3.30 -1.09
N CYS A 50 16.96 -2.62 -1.91
CA CYS A 50 18.35 -2.98 -2.16
C CYS A 50 19.20 -2.86 -0.90
N ARG A 51 18.96 -1.83 -0.08
CA ARG A 51 19.76 -1.53 1.11
C ARG A 51 19.47 -2.43 2.32
N TYR A 52 18.20 -2.68 2.63
CA TYR A 52 17.79 -3.41 3.84
C TYR A 52 17.34 -4.85 3.56
N GLY A 53 17.04 -5.17 2.30
CA GLY A 53 16.52 -6.47 1.91
C GLY A 53 15.02 -6.60 2.15
N ARG A 54 14.42 -7.57 1.45
CA ARG A 54 12.97 -7.83 1.42
C ARG A 54 12.35 -8.10 2.79
N ASP A 55 13.10 -8.70 3.71
CA ASP A 55 12.60 -9.16 5.01
C ASP A 55 12.34 -7.99 5.97
N CYS A 56 12.88 -6.80 5.65
CA CYS A 56 12.60 -5.56 6.37
C CYS A 56 11.30 -4.87 5.93
N PHE A 57 10.51 -5.45 5.03
CA PHE A 57 9.28 -4.82 4.54
C PHE A 57 8.02 -5.59 4.95
N VAL A 58 7.03 -4.87 5.47
CA VAL A 58 5.73 -5.43 5.84
C VAL A 58 4.61 -4.68 5.13
N PHE A 59 3.56 -5.41 4.74
CA PHE A 59 2.36 -4.85 4.13
C PHE A 59 1.23 -4.77 5.15
N GLU A 60 0.70 -3.56 5.33
CA GLU A 60 -0.29 -3.23 6.33
C GLU A 60 -1.52 -2.64 5.63
N VAL A 61 -2.71 -3.04 6.07
CA VAL A 61 -3.96 -2.39 5.66
C VAL A 61 -4.31 -1.45 6.79
N LEU A 62 -4.33 -0.15 6.50
CA LEU A 62 -4.59 0.89 7.49
C LEU A 62 -6.09 1.15 7.62
N GLU A 63 -6.78 1.17 6.49
CA GLU A 63 -8.21 1.47 6.42
C GLU A 63 -8.84 0.70 5.27
N THR A 64 -10.08 0.25 5.44
CA THR A 64 -10.86 -0.43 4.41
C THR A 64 -12.14 0.34 4.12
N LEU A 65 -12.44 0.52 2.84
CA LEU A 65 -13.63 1.20 2.35
C LEU A 65 -14.42 0.25 1.48
N THR A 66 -15.72 0.13 1.73
CA THR A 66 -16.61 -0.66 0.89
C THR A 66 -17.23 0.26 -0.14
N ARG A 67 -17.10 -0.10 -1.42
CA ARG A 67 -17.76 0.63 -2.50
C ARG A 67 -19.26 0.31 -2.47
N GLU A 68 -20.07 1.36 -2.45
CA GLU A 68 -21.52 1.23 -2.59
C GLU A 68 -21.91 0.75 -4.01
N PRO A 69 -22.99 -0.02 -4.17
CA PRO A 69 -23.38 -0.57 -5.48
C PRO A 69 -23.58 0.49 -6.57
N GLU A 70 -24.15 1.64 -6.20
CA GLU A 70 -24.47 2.75 -7.09
C GLU A 70 -23.27 3.68 -7.32
N GLN A 71 -22.22 3.58 -6.50
CA GLN A 71 -21.06 4.44 -6.58
C GLN A 71 -20.24 4.12 -7.83
N ALA A 72 -19.92 5.16 -8.61
CA ALA A 72 -19.05 5.03 -9.77
C ALA A 72 -17.62 4.65 -9.34
N GLU A 73 -16.93 3.80 -10.12
CA GLU A 73 -15.58 3.36 -9.79
C GLU A 73 -14.58 4.52 -9.68
N ALA A 74 -14.70 5.54 -10.54
CA ALA A 74 -13.85 6.73 -10.48
C ALA A 74 -14.03 7.51 -9.17
N GLN A 75 -15.27 7.64 -8.70
CA GLN A 75 -15.59 8.28 -7.43
C GLN A 75 -15.00 7.49 -6.25
N PHE A 76 -15.13 6.17 -6.27
CA PHE A 76 -14.56 5.29 -5.26
C PHE A 76 -13.03 5.36 -5.20
N ARG A 77 -12.36 5.41 -6.36
CA ARG A 77 -10.91 5.60 -6.42
C ARG A 77 -10.47 6.96 -5.89
N ALA A 78 -11.21 8.03 -6.21
CA ALA A 78 -10.94 9.36 -5.69
C ALA A 78 -11.08 9.42 -4.17
N GLU A 79 -12.11 8.78 -3.62
CA GLU A 79 -12.31 8.66 -2.17
C GLU A 79 -11.15 7.93 -1.49
N LEU A 80 -10.74 6.77 -2.02
CA LEU A 80 -9.56 6.05 -1.52
C LEU A 80 -8.29 6.91 -1.51
N ASP A 81 -8.11 7.75 -2.54
CA ASP A 81 -6.97 8.66 -2.60
C ASP A 81 -7.07 9.81 -1.59
N VAL A 82 -8.26 10.38 -1.38
CA VAL A 82 -8.48 11.39 -0.33
C VAL A 82 -8.19 10.80 1.05
N THR A 83 -8.69 9.61 1.36
CA THR A 83 -8.40 8.92 2.62
C THR A 83 -6.91 8.66 2.78
N ARG A 84 -6.23 8.23 1.71
CA ARG A 84 -4.78 8.05 1.71
C ARG A 84 -4.02 9.34 2.00
N LEU A 85 -4.48 10.48 1.49
CA LEU A 85 -3.86 11.78 1.75
C LEU A 85 -4.03 12.20 3.22
N SER A 86 -5.19 11.96 3.80
CA SER A 86 -5.44 12.21 5.24
C SER A 86 -4.58 11.32 6.15
N ALA A 87 -4.22 10.12 5.70
CA ALA A 87 -3.31 9.22 6.43
C ALA A 87 -1.84 9.68 6.43
N ARG A 88 -1.48 10.78 5.73
CA ARG A 88 -0.10 11.29 5.60
C ARG A 88 0.48 11.98 6.85
N GLY A 89 0.14 11.55 8.06
CA GLY A 89 0.65 12.14 9.31
C GLY A 89 2.04 11.69 9.79
N ALA A 90 2.67 10.67 9.18
CA ALA A 90 3.91 10.03 9.67
C ALA A 90 5.00 9.86 8.59
N SER A 91 6.11 10.61 8.64
CA SER A 91 7.31 10.54 7.77
C SER A 91 7.31 9.44 6.67
N PHE A 92 7.01 9.83 5.42
CA PHE A 92 6.84 8.92 4.28
C PHE A 92 8.02 8.99 3.29
N TYR A 93 8.06 8.01 2.37
CA TYR A 93 8.89 8.07 1.16
C TYR A 93 8.55 9.27 0.27
#